data_AF-A0AAT9HPH9-F1
#
_entry.id   AF-A0AAT9HPH9-F1
#
_cell.length_a   1.000
_cell.length_b   1.000
_cell.length_c   1.000
_cell.angle_alpha   90.00
_cell.angle_beta   90.00
_cell.angle_gamma   90.00
#
_symmetry.space_group_name_H-M   'P 1'
#
loop_
_entity.id
_entity.type
_entity.pdbx_description
1 polymer ?
#
loop_
_entity_poly.entity_id
_entity_poly.type
_entity_poly.pdbx_seq_one_letter_code
_entity_poly.pdbx_strand_id
1 'polypeptide(L)'
;MGQRPEQAAEALDTIKRISDEGLSEVRLLLRAMRSEGLRTATGGLAEIDKLLPTAGVPVQVMVRGDDRSVPVAVDVAAYRIVQESLTNVRRHAQDATKVRLEIDYGERLEIVVRDDGKPGDGSTTVGGHGVEGMRARAEKLDGTLTAGPVAGGFEVRCSLPIEKDLP
;
A
#
# COMPACT_ATOMS: atom_id res chain seq x y z
N MET A 1 0.10 -14.19 62.36
CA MET A 1 -0.39 -14.85 61.12
C MET A 1 0.39 -14.25 59.96
N GLY A 2 1.49 -14.89 59.58
CA GLY A 2 2.42 -14.36 58.57
C GLY A 2 1.90 -14.59 57.15
N GLN A 3 1.86 -13.53 56.35
CA GLN A 3 1.65 -13.64 54.91
C GLN A 3 2.76 -14.50 54.31
N ARG A 4 2.38 -15.52 53.52
CA ARG A 4 3.33 -16.35 52.77
C ARG A 4 3.80 -15.58 51.55
N PRO A 5 5.05 -15.07 51.51
CA PRO A 5 5.52 -14.19 50.44
C PRO A 5 5.48 -14.83 49.05
N GLU A 6 5.58 -16.16 48.97
CA GLU A 6 5.49 -16.92 47.72
C GLU A 6 4.09 -16.85 47.08
N GLN A 7 3.02 -16.91 47.88
CA GLN A 7 1.64 -16.81 47.38
C GLN A 7 1.30 -15.38 46.90
N ALA A 8 1.93 -14.37 47.49
CA ALA A 8 1.78 -12.98 47.05
C ALA A 8 2.52 -12.73 45.72
N ALA A 9 3.69 -13.35 45.53
CA ALA A 9 4.45 -13.24 44.28
C ALA A 9 3.71 -13.90 43.09
N GLU A 10 3.14 -15.09 43.30
CA GLU A 10 2.40 -15.83 42.27
C GLU A 10 1.11 -15.13 41.85
N ALA A 11 0.40 -14.52 42.81
CA ALA A 11 -0.78 -13.70 42.54
C ALA A 11 -0.43 -12.42 41.74
N LEU A 12 0.68 -11.77 42.07
CA LEU A 12 1.15 -10.57 41.35
C LEU A 12 1.59 -10.90 39.92
N ASP A 13 2.27 -12.03 39.70
CA ASP A 13 2.68 -12.47 38.36
C ASP A 13 1.46 -12.80 37.48
N THR A 14 0.45 -13.43 38.06
CA THR A 14 -0.83 -13.71 37.40
C THR A 14 -1.56 -12.42 37.01
N ILE A 15 -1.65 -11.45 37.92
CA ILE A 15 -2.27 -10.13 37.65
C ILE A 15 -1.51 -9.39 36.54
N LYS A 16 -0.17 -9.44 36.57
CA LYS A 16 0.68 -8.81 35.55
C LYS A 16 0.42 -9.42 34.17
N ARG A 17 0.40 -10.75 34.06
CA ARG A 17 0.10 -11.45 32.80
C ARG A 17 -1.28 -11.07 32.24
N ILE A 18 -2.31 -11.10 33.09
CA ILE A 18 -3.69 -10.73 32.68
C ILE A 18 -3.76 -9.27 32.24
N SER A 19 -3.02 -8.38 32.92
CA SER A 19 -2.97 -6.96 32.56
C SER A 19 -2.25 -6.74 31.21
N ASP A 20 -1.15 -7.46 30.96
CA ASP A 20 -0.40 -7.38 29.70
C ASP A 20 -1.21 -7.96 28.53
N GLU A 21 -1.94 -9.06 28.74
CA GLU A 21 -2.89 -9.64 27.77
C GLU A 21 -4.01 -8.64 27.44
N GLY A 22 -4.68 -8.08 28.45
CA GLY A 22 -5.75 -7.10 28.24
C GLY A 22 -5.28 -5.82 27.55
N LEU A 23 -4.09 -5.32 27.89
CA LEU A 23 -3.49 -4.16 27.20
C LEU A 23 -3.14 -4.47 25.74
N SER A 24 -2.75 -5.72 25.44
CA SER A 24 -2.45 -6.16 24.07
C SER A 24 -3.72 -6.22 23.23
N GLU A 25 -4.82 -6.76 23.76
CA GLU A 25 -6.12 -6.77 23.09
C GLU A 25 -6.64 -5.35 22.80
N VAL A 26 -6.55 -4.43 23.76
CA VAL A 26 -6.94 -3.03 23.57
C VAL A 26 -6.09 -2.36 22.48
N ARG A 27 -4.78 -2.63 22.44
CA ARG A 27 -3.89 -2.11 21.39
C ARG A 27 -4.24 -2.64 20.01
N LEU A 28 -4.59 -3.91 19.89
CA LEU A 28 -5.02 -4.53 18.63
C LEU A 28 -6.31 -3.87 18.13
N LEU A 29 -7.30 -3.69 19.00
CA LEU A 29 -8.56 -3.02 18.65
C LEU A 29 -8.33 -1.57 18.19
N LEU A 30 -7.52 -0.80 18.92
CA LEU A 30 -7.19 0.59 18.54
C LEU A 30 -6.45 0.67 17.21
N ARG A 31 -5.54 -0.27 16.93
CA ARG A 31 -4.86 -0.36 15.63
C ARG A 31 -5.84 -0.64 14.50
N ALA A 32 -6.76 -1.59 14.68
CA ALA A 32 -7.79 -1.90 13.69
C ALA A 32 -8.73 -0.72 13.42
N MET A 33 -9.14 0.03 14.45
CA MET A 33 -9.97 1.22 14.27
C MET A 33 -9.23 2.35 13.54
N ARG A 34 -7.95 2.58 13.88
CA ARG A 34 -7.13 3.59 13.22
C ARG A 34 -6.88 3.24 11.76
N SER A 35 -6.72 1.96 11.47
CA SER A 35 -6.45 1.46 10.13
C SER A 35 -7.70 1.58 9.24
N GLU A 36 -8.87 1.16 9.71
CA GLU A 36 -10.15 1.37 9.02
C GLU A 36 -10.46 2.86 8.83
N GLY A 37 -10.17 3.71 9.82
CA GLY A 37 -10.29 5.16 9.69
C GLY A 37 -9.41 5.75 8.58
N LEU A 38 -8.21 5.19 8.35
CA LEU A 38 -7.34 5.62 7.26
C LEU A 38 -7.88 5.19 5.89
N ARG A 39 -8.33 3.93 5.77
CA ARG A 39 -8.95 3.40 4.53
C ARG A 39 -10.16 4.20 4.12
N THR A 40 -11.12 4.38 5.02
CA THR A 40 -12.36 5.13 4.75
C THR A 40 -12.10 6.55 4.27
N ALA A 41 -11.07 7.22 4.79
CA ALA A 41 -10.71 8.58 4.38
C ALA A 41 -9.91 8.66 3.07
N THR A 42 -9.18 7.61 2.69
CA THR A 42 -8.18 7.69 1.59
C THR A 42 -8.40 6.71 0.44
N GLY A 43 -9.23 5.69 0.63
CA GLY A 43 -9.44 4.55 -0.26
C GLY A 43 -8.43 3.42 -0.08
N GLY A 44 -8.75 2.25 -0.59
CA GLY A 44 -7.90 1.05 -0.61
C GLY A 44 -8.00 0.29 -1.93
N LEU A 45 -7.18 -0.74 -2.12
CA LEU A 45 -7.13 -1.52 -3.37
C LEU A 45 -8.46 -2.22 -3.72
N ALA A 46 -9.32 -2.47 -2.73
CA ALA A 46 -10.69 -2.95 -2.96
C ALA A 46 -11.54 -1.95 -3.77
N GLU A 47 -11.13 -0.68 -3.84
CA GLU A 47 -11.82 0.39 -4.56
C GLU A 47 -11.10 0.81 -5.84
N ILE A 48 -10.14 0.00 -6.32
CA ILE A 48 -9.29 0.34 -7.48
C ILE A 48 -10.10 0.63 -8.76
N ASP A 49 -11.27 0.02 -8.91
CA ASP A 49 -12.18 0.24 -10.03
C ASP A 49 -12.61 1.71 -10.16
N LYS A 50 -12.68 2.44 -9.04
CA LYS A 50 -12.99 3.88 -9.02
C LYS A 50 -11.89 4.74 -9.65
N LEU A 51 -10.66 4.23 -9.71
CA LEU A 51 -9.50 4.93 -10.26
C LEU A 51 -9.32 4.71 -11.75
N LEU A 52 -9.82 3.60 -12.32
CA LEU A 52 -9.61 3.26 -13.73
C LEU A 52 -10.02 4.40 -14.71
N PRO A 53 -11.15 5.11 -14.52
CA PRO A 53 -11.52 6.22 -15.41
C PRO A 53 -10.55 7.40 -15.37
N THR A 54 -9.71 7.53 -14.34
CA THR A 54 -8.78 8.65 -14.20
C THR A 54 -7.64 8.61 -15.21
N ALA A 55 -7.38 7.45 -15.82
CA ALA A 55 -6.37 7.27 -16.87
C ALA A 55 -6.76 7.94 -18.20
N GLY A 56 -8.04 8.17 -18.45
CA GLY A 56 -8.54 8.72 -19.72
C GLY A 56 -8.50 7.74 -20.91
N VAL A 57 -7.96 6.54 -20.73
CA VAL A 57 -7.89 5.45 -21.71
C VAL A 57 -8.27 4.12 -21.04
N PRO A 58 -8.63 3.08 -21.81
CA PRO A 58 -8.93 1.76 -21.26
C PRO A 58 -7.78 1.22 -20.39
N VAL A 59 -8.11 0.73 -19.20
CA VAL A 59 -7.16 0.09 -18.27
C VAL A 59 -7.43 -1.41 -18.21
N GLN A 60 -6.45 -2.22 -18.61
CA GLN A 60 -6.48 -3.66 -18.44
C GLN A 60 -5.91 -4.01 -17.06
N VAL A 61 -6.76 -4.55 -16.19
CA VAL A 61 -6.37 -4.94 -14.83
C VAL A 61 -6.09 -6.44 -14.76
N MET A 62 -4.95 -6.80 -14.19
CA MET A 62 -4.56 -8.17 -13.89
C MET A 62 -4.23 -8.28 -12.40
N VAL A 63 -4.97 -9.11 -11.67
CA VAL A 63 -4.74 -9.37 -10.25
C VAL A 63 -4.33 -10.83 -10.07
N ARG A 64 -3.22 -11.07 -9.37
CA ARG A 64 -2.69 -12.39 -9.04
C ARG A 64 -2.51 -12.56 -7.53
N GLY A 65 -2.50 -13.80 -7.06
CA GLY A 65 -2.41 -14.15 -5.65
C GLY A 65 -3.78 -14.48 -5.04
N ASP A 66 -3.79 -15.56 -4.26
CA ASP A 66 -5.00 -16.11 -3.63
C ASP A 66 -5.31 -15.37 -2.31
N ASP A 67 -4.28 -15.07 -1.52
CA ASP A 67 -4.40 -14.26 -0.30
C ASP A 67 -4.09 -12.80 -0.62
N ARG A 68 -5.14 -11.97 -0.56
CA ARG A 68 -5.06 -10.52 -0.85
C ARG A 68 -5.00 -9.67 0.41
N SER A 69 -4.75 -10.29 1.56
CA SER A 69 -4.59 -9.59 2.83
C SER A 69 -3.26 -8.84 2.85
N VAL A 70 -3.33 -7.53 3.04
CA VAL A 70 -2.15 -6.67 3.21
C VAL A 70 -2.36 -5.73 4.39
N PRO A 71 -1.27 -5.29 5.05
CA PRO A 71 -1.35 -4.25 6.07
C PRO A 71 -2.04 -3.01 5.53
N VAL A 72 -2.80 -2.33 6.37
CA VAL A 72 -3.61 -1.20 5.93
C VAL A 72 -2.76 -0.04 5.40
N ALA A 73 -1.58 0.18 5.98
CA ALA A 73 -0.66 1.19 5.49
C ALA A 73 -0.19 0.87 4.05
N VAL A 74 0.05 -0.41 3.76
CA VAL A 74 0.42 -0.92 2.42
C VAL A 74 -0.73 -0.73 1.45
N ASP A 75 -1.95 -1.11 1.84
CA ASP A 75 -3.18 -0.94 1.05
C ASP A 75 -3.42 0.52 0.60
N VAL A 76 -3.34 1.45 1.56
CA VAL A 76 -3.53 2.88 1.31
C VAL A 76 -2.39 3.46 0.45
N ALA A 77 -1.14 3.08 0.72
CA ALA A 77 -0.01 3.53 -0.08
C ALA A 77 -0.10 3.04 -1.52
N ALA A 78 -0.40 1.75 -1.71
CA ALA A 78 -0.64 1.12 -3.00
C ALA A 78 -1.75 1.82 -3.78
N TYR A 79 -2.90 2.06 -3.15
CA TYR A 79 -4.02 2.78 -3.77
C TYR A 79 -3.61 4.18 -4.25
N ARG A 80 -2.85 4.93 -3.45
CA ARG A 80 -2.35 6.26 -3.84
C ARG A 80 -1.32 6.21 -4.95
N ILE A 81 -0.44 5.20 -4.97
CA ILE A 81 0.54 4.99 -6.04
C ILE A 81 -0.18 4.70 -7.35
N VAL A 82 -1.19 3.84 -7.35
CA VAL A 82 -1.98 3.56 -8.56
C VAL A 82 -2.75 4.81 -9.00
N GLN A 83 -3.39 5.53 -8.08
CA GLN A 83 -4.11 6.78 -8.40
C GLN A 83 -3.22 7.81 -9.10
N GLU A 84 -2.04 8.08 -8.54
CA GLU A 84 -1.10 9.03 -9.10
C GLU A 84 -0.56 8.52 -10.45
N SER A 85 -0.26 7.22 -10.56
CA SER A 85 0.20 6.62 -11.82
C SER A 85 -0.83 6.76 -12.94
N LEU A 86 -2.11 6.44 -12.69
CA LEU A 86 -3.17 6.60 -13.68
C LEU A 86 -3.42 8.08 -14.04
N THR A 87 -3.34 8.97 -13.05
CA THR A 87 -3.43 10.42 -13.29
C THR A 87 -2.28 10.92 -14.17
N ASN A 88 -1.07 10.38 -13.96
CA ASN A 88 0.10 10.73 -14.75
C ASN A 88 -0.02 10.26 -16.19
N VAL A 89 -0.58 9.07 -16.46
CA VAL A 89 -0.89 8.63 -17.82
C VAL A 89 -1.74 9.69 -18.54
N ARG A 90 -2.88 10.08 -17.94
CA ARG A 90 -3.78 11.07 -18.54
C ARG A 90 -3.10 12.41 -18.83
N ARG A 91 -2.14 12.81 -18.00
CA ARG A 91 -1.45 14.11 -18.13
C ARG A 91 -0.26 14.07 -19.08
N HIS A 92 0.41 12.94 -19.21
CA HIS A 92 1.76 12.88 -19.78
C HIS A 92 1.95 11.87 -20.92
N ALA A 93 1.11 10.83 -21.00
CA ALA A 93 1.23 9.79 -22.02
C ALA A 93 0.47 10.21 -23.29
N GLN A 94 1.15 10.92 -24.19
CA GLN A 94 0.58 11.33 -25.48
C GLN A 94 0.30 10.11 -26.36
N ASP A 95 -0.79 10.16 -27.14
CA ASP A 95 -1.23 9.06 -28.02
C ASP A 95 -1.44 7.70 -27.30
N ALA A 96 -1.49 7.67 -25.96
CA ALA A 96 -1.75 6.43 -25.23
C ALA A 96 -3.10 5.84 -25.66
N THR A 97 -3.12 4.55 -25.91
CA THR A 97 -4.33 3.82 -26.30
C THR A 97 -4.82 2.89 -25.19
N LYS A 98 -3.94 2.51 -24.27
CA LYS A 98 -4.27 1.64 -23.15
C LYS A 98 -3.27 1.78 -22.00
N VAL A 99 -3.71 1.37 -20.82
CA VAL A 99 -2.87 1.12 -19.65
C VAL A 99 -3.00 -0.33 -19.23
N ARG A 100 -1.91 -0.92 -18.80
CA ARG A 100 -1.92 -2.17 -18.05
C ARG A 100 -1.63 -1.89 -16.59
N LEU A 101 -2.50 -2.39 -15.71
CA LEU A 101 -2.31 -2.43 -14.27
C LEU A 101 -2.18 -3.90 -13.85
N GLU A 102 -1.01 -4.28 -13.35
CA GLU A 102 -0.76 -5.58 -12.75
C GLU A 102 -0.60 -5.41 -11.23
N ILE A 103 -1.32 -6.23 -10.45
CA ILE A 103 -1.23 -6.29 -8.98
C ILE A 103 -0.99 -7.75 -8.61
N ASP A 104 0.17 -8.04 -8.01
CA ASP A 104 0.55 -9.39 -7.60
C ASP A 104 0.69 -9.45 -6.07
N TYR A 105 -0.16 -10.27 -5.44
CA TYR A 105 -0.12 -10.54 -4.00
C TYR A 105 0.71 -11.81 -3.76
N GLY A 106 2.01 -11.64 -3.55
CA GLY A 106 2.95 -12.72 -3.22
C GLY A 106 3.55 -12.57 -1.81
N GLU A 107 4.86 -12.80 -1.68
CA GLU A 107 5.61 -12.44 -0.46
C GLU A 107 5.68 -10.91 -0.25
N ARG A 108 5.57 -10.18 -1.35
CA ARG A 108 5.49 -8.72 -1.42
C ARG A 108 4.31 -8.35 -2.31
N LEU A 109 3.78 -7.16 -2.11
CA LEU A 109 2.76 -6.58 -2.98
C LEU A 109 3.49 -5.89 -4.13
N GLU A 110 3.42 -6.48 -5.31
CA GLU A 110 4.01 -5.93 -6.53
C GLU A 110 2.92 -5.23 -7.36
N ILE A 111 3.21 -4.02 -7.80
CA ILE A 111 2.31 -3.20 -8.62
C ILE A 111 3.08 -2.71 -9.84
N VAL A 112 2.52 -2.94 -11.02
CA VAL A 112 3.05 -2.42 -12.28
C VAL A 112 1.96 -1.64 -13.00
N VAL A 113 2.23 -0.38 -13.31
CA VAL A 113 1.39 0.46 -14.17
C VAL A 113 2.19 0.82 -15.41
N ARG A 114 1.72 0.40 -16.57
CA ARG A 114 2.39 0.64 -17.85
C ARG A 114 1.42 1.17 -18.89
N ASP A 115 1.70 2.32 -19.47
CA ASP A 115 1.01 2.83 -20.65
C ASP A 115 1.79 2.52 -21.94
N ASP A 116 1.14 2.74 -23.07
CA ASP A 116 1.73 2.64 -24.42
C ASP A 116 1.87 4.01 -25.12
N GLY A 117 1.83 5.10 -24.35
CA GLY A 117 1.95 6.45 -24.87
C GLY A 117 3.39 6.87 -25.12
N LYS A 118 3.54 8.00 -25.80
CA LYS A 118 4.83 8.69 -25.96
C LYS A 118 5.02 9.71 -24.84
N PRO A 119 6.28 9.99 -24.45
CA PRO A 119 6.56 11.11 -23.57
C PRO A 119 6.07 12.40 -24.23
N GLY A 120 5.28 13.20 -23.51
CA GLY A 120 4.84 14.48 -24.05
C GLY A 120 5.98 15.48 -24.32
N ASP A 121 5.76 16.38 -25.27
CA ASP A 121 6.76 17.29 -25.88
C ASP A 121 7.48 18.24 -24.90
N GLY A 122 7.05 18.30 -23.63
CA GLY A 122 7.56 19.21 -22.61
C GLY A 122 8.22 18.57 -21.39
N SER A 123 8.45 17.26 -21.36
CA SER A 123 8.96 16.62 -20.13
C SER A 123 9.88 15.42 -20.40
N THR A 124 11.12 15.73 -20.79
CA THR A 124 12.27 14.85 -20.49
C THR A 124 12.58 14.80 -18.99
N THR A 125 11.86 15.60 -18.19
CA THR A 125 11.96 15.65 -16.74
C THR A 125 10.61 15.28 -16.14
N VAL A 126 10.26 13.98 -16.17
CA VAL A 126 9.23 13.41 -15.28
C VAL A 126 9.81 13.37 -13.84
N GLY A 127 10.27 14.52 -13.37
CA GLY A 127 10.72 14.82 -12.01
C GLY A 127 9.70 15.71 -11.31
N GLY A 128 8.42 15.59 -11.68
CA GLY A 128 7.32 16.24 -10.99
C GLY A 128 7.05 15.55 -9.66
N HIS A 129 6.66 16.33 -8.65
CA HIS A 129 6.34 15.89 -7.29
C HIS A 129 5.52 14.59 -7.17
N GLY A 130 4.78 14.18 -8.22
CA GLY A 130 4.09 12.90 -8.30
C GLY A 130 5.03 11.69 -8.13
N VAL A 131 6.10 11.56 -8.92
CA VAL A 131 7.01 10.39 -8.85
C VAL A 131 7.81 10.40 -7.54
N GLU A 132 8.29 11.55 -7.11
CA GLU A 132 8.98 11.70 -5.82
C GLU A 132 8.06 11.34 -4.66
N GLY A 133 6.82 11.83 -4.67
CA GLY A 133 5.83 11.49 -3.65
C GLY A 133 5.44 10.01 -3.67
N MET A 134 5.34 9.38 -4.84
CA MET A 134 5.13 7.93 -4.95
C MET A 134 6.32 7.16 -4.37
N ARG A 135 7.55 7.55 -4.69
CA ARG A 135 8.77 6.93 -4.13
C ARG A 135 8.85 7.08 -2.61
N ALA A 136 8.65 8.28 -2.09
CA ALA A 136 8.65 8.54 -0.65
C ALA A 136 7.58 7.73 0.10
N ARG A 137 6.41 7.49 -0.51
CA ARG A 137 5.37 6.62 0.08
C ARG A 137 5.80 5.16 0.15
N ALA A 138 6.46 4.64 -0.89
CA ALA A 138 6.97 3.28 -0.90
C ALA A 138 8.10 3.12 0.12
N GLU A 139 9.06 4.04 0.13
CA GLU A 139 10.21 4.03 1.05
C GLU A 139 9.79 4.13 2.51
N LYS A 140 8.74 4.90 2.83
CA LYS A 140 8.19 4.99 4.20
C LYS A 140 7.70 3.64 4.75
N LEU A 141 7.44 2.67 3.89
CA LEU A 141 6.99 1.32 4.23
C LEU A 141 8.06 0.27 3.92
N ASP A 142 9.34 0.66 3.84
CA ASP A 142 10.44 -0.25 3.47
C ASP A 142 10.21 -0.96 2.12
N GLY A 143 9.50 -0.26 1.24
CA GLY A 143 9.25 -0.64 -0.14
C GLY A 143 10.16 0.08 -1.13
N THR A 144 10.02 -0.28 -2.40
CA THR A 144 10.77 0.33 -3.50
C THR A 144 9.85 0.79 -4.61
N LEU A 145 10.23 1.85 -5.31
CA LEU A 145 9.52 2.32 -6.51
C LEU A 145 10.49 2.81 -7.58
N THR A 146 10.28 2.30 -8.80
CA THR A 146 10.92 2.77 -10.02
C THR A 146 9.87 3.33 -10.96
N ALA A 147 10.22 4.41 -11.66
CA ALA A 147 9.35 5.05 -12.62
C ALA A 147 10.21 5.62 -13.75
N GLY A 148 9.90 5.27 -14.99
CA GLY A 148 10.69 5.72 -16.13
C GLY A 148 10.17 5.25 -17.48
N PRO A 149 10.74 5.80 -18.56
CA PRO A 149 10.43 5.35 -19.90
C PRO A 149 10.90 3.90 -20.12
N VAL A 150 10.10 3.13 -20.83
CA VAL A 150 10.40 1.76 -21.29
C VAL A 150 10.18 1.68 -22.79
N ALA A 151 10.57 0.56 -23.41
CA ALA A 151 10.30 0.34 -24.83
C ALA A 151 8.79 0.41 -25.09
N GLY A 152 8.37 1.43 -25.85
CA GLY A 152 6.98 1.65 -26.23
C GLY A 152 6.07 2.17 -25.12
N GLY A 153 6.58 2.89 -24.11
CA GLY A 153 5.72 3.51 -23.10
C GLY A 153 6.46 4.06 -21.88
N PHE A 154 5.72 4.28 -20.79
CA PHE A 154 6.25 4.57 -19.47
C PHE A 154 5.78 3.50 -18.47
N GLU A 155 6.65 3.12 -17.52
CA GLU A 155 6.33 2.13 -16.50
C GLU A 155 6.61 2.69 -15.10
N VAL A 156 5.64 2.50 -14.21
CA VAL A 156 5.81 2.63 -12.75
C VAL A 156 5.74 1.22 -12.16
N ARG A 157 6.77 0.84 -11.39
CA ARG A 157 6.84 -0.43 -10.68
C ARG A 157 7.09 -0.19 -9.21
N CYS A 158 6.26 -0.77 -8.36
CA CYS A 158 6.34 -0.66 -6.91
C CYS A 158 6.32 -2.04 -6.25
N SER A 159 7.15 -2.21 -5.21
CA SER A 159 7.22 -3.41 -4.38
C SER A 159 7.09 -3.01 -2.91
N LEU A 160 6.03 -3.45 -2.23
CA LEU A 160 5.77 -3.17 -0.82
C LEU A 160 5.81 -4.45 0.00
N PRO A 161 6.42 -4.46 1.20
CA PRO A 161 6.42 -5.65 2.05
C PRO A 161 4.99 -5.98 2.51
N ILE A 162 4.63 -7.26 2.46
CA ILE A 162 3.43 -7.79 3.11
C ILE A 162 3.92 -8.47 4.39
N GLU A 163 4.42 -7.70 5.34
CA GLU A 163 4.54 -8.22 6.70
C GLU A 163 3.11 -8.37 7.21
N LYS A 164 2.57 -9.59 7.10
CA LYS A 164 1.41 -9.98 7.88
C LYS A 164 1.79 -9.67 9.31
N ASP A 165 1.11 -8.73 9.96
CA ASP A 165 1.28 -8.49 11.40
C ASP A 165 1.24 -9.87 12.08
N LEU A 166 2.40 -10.41 12.44
CA LEU A 166 2.48 -11.70 13.10
C LEU A 166 1.86 -11.48 14.49
N PRO A 167 1.01 -12.41 14.97
CA PRO A 167 0.28 -12.28 16.23
C PRO A 167 1.17 -12.02 17.44
#